data_AF-A0A960DS61-F1
#
_entry.id   AF-A0A960DS61-F1
#
_cell.length_a   1.000
_cell.length_b   1.000
_cell.length_c   1.000
_cell.angle_alpha   90.00
_cell.angle_beta   90.00
_cell.angle_gamma   90.00
#
_symmetry.space_group_name_H-M   'P 1'
#
loop_
_entity.id
_entity.type
_entity.pdbx_description
1 polymer ?
#
loop_
_entity_poly.entity_id
_entity_poly.type
_entity_poly.pdbx_seq_one_letter_code
_entity_poly.pdbx_strand_id
1 'polypeptide(L)' 'MSVPKQKITRDDLEAKFRELTGDVDQKAEEAKETAIAVGAVVAAAVLLGVFLFGRSRGRKKTTIVEVRRF' A
#
# COMPACT_ATOMS: atom_id res chain seq x y z
N MET A 1 -44.89 21.32 -16.68
CA MET A 1 -43.66 21.79 -17.34
C MET A 1 -42.98 20.60 -17.99
N SER A 2 -43.09 20.48 -19.32
CA SER A 2 -42.34 19.50 -20.11
C SER A 2 -40.93 20.03 -20.32
N VAL A 3 -39.94 19.38 -19.71
CA VAL A 3 -38.52 19.69 -19.96
C VAL A 3 -38.24 19.32 -21.43
N PRO A 4 -37.79 20.26 -22.28
CA PRO A 4 -37.45 19.93 -23.65
C PRO A 4 -36.32 18.91 -23.64
N LYS A 5 -36.49 17.80 -24.37
CA LYS A 5 -35.47 16.76 -24.50
C LYS A 5 -34.33 17.31 -25.36
N GLN A 6 -33.41 18.00 -24.70
CA GLN A 6 -32.23 18.61 -25.31
C GLN A 6 -31.42 17.50 -25.99
N LYS A 7 -31.02 17.71 -27.25
CA LYS A 7 -30.19 16.72 -27.97
C LYS A 7 -28.84 16.63 -27.27
N ILE A 8 -28.47 15.43 -26.85
CA ILE A 8 -27.13 15.14 -26.34
C ILE A 8 -26.14 15.39 -27.47
N THR A 9 -25.15 16.25 -27.19
CA THR A 9 -24.05 16.56 -28.10
C THR A 9 -22.82 15.73 -27.75
N ARG A 10 -21.82 15.72 -28.64
CA ARG A 10 -20.54 15.05 -28.37
C ARG A 10 -19.83 15.64 -27.15
N ASP A 11 -19.94 16.94 -26.95
CA ASP A 11 -19.31 17.65 -25.84
C ASP A 11 -19.93 17.24 -24.50
N ASP A 12 -21.25 17.02 -24.45
CA ASP A 12 -21.93 16.51 -23.27
C ASP A 12 -21.43 15.12 -22.85
N LEU A 13 -21.17 14.25 -23.82
CA LEU A 13 -20.61 12.91 -23.58
C LEU A 13 -19.17 12.98 -23.11
N GLU A 14 -18.35 13.83 -23.73
CA GLU A 14 -16.95 14.00 -23.37
C GLU A 14 -16.81 14.60 -21.96
N ALA A 15 -17.64 15.59 -21.62
CA ALA A 15 -17.70 16.16 -20.27
C ALA A 15 -18.06 15.09 -19.23
N LYS A 16 -19.09 14.28 -19.49
CA LYS A 16 -19.48 13.19 -18.58
C LYS A 16 -18.47 12.06 -18.48
N PHE A 17 -17.82 11.70 -19.58
CA PHE A 17 -16.73 10.73 -19.54
C PHE A 17 -15.56 11.24 -18.70
N ARG A 18 -15.18 12.52 -18.86
CA ARG A 18 -14.08 13.11 -18.10
C ARG A 18 -14.38 13.20 -16.61
N GLU A 19 -15.61 13.56 -16.25
CA GLU A 19 -16.12 13.56 -14.87
C GLU A 19 -16.01 12.15 -14.26
N LEU A 20 -16.53 11.13 -14.94
CA LEU A 20 -16.49 9.74 -14.46
C LEU A 20 -15.06 9.19 -14.36
N THR A 21 -14.20 9.46 -15.33
CA THR A 21 -12.80 9.01 -15.30
C THR A 21 -12.00 9.72 -14.21
N GLY A 22 -12.21 11.02 -14.00
CA GLY A 22 -11.52 11.77 -12.94
C GLY A 22 -11.79 11.20 -11.55
N ASP A 23 -13.04 10.85 -11.25
CA ASP A 23 -13.42 10.22 -9.99
C ASP A 23 -12.80 8.82 -9.81
N VAL A 24 -12.68 8.06 -10.90
CA VAL A 24 -12.06 6.73 -10.89
C VAL A 24 -10.55 6.83 -10.67
N ASP A 25 -9.88 7.76 -11.35
CA ASP A 25 -8.44 8.00 -11.20
C ASP A 25 -8.12 8.47 -9.78
N GLN A 26 -8.92 9.37 -9.21
CA GLN A 26 -8.74 9.82 -7.84
C GLN A 26 -8.88 8.66 -6.83
N LYS A 27 -9.90 7.80 -7.00
CA LYS A 27 -10.05 6.61 -6.15
C LYS A 27 -8.93 5.60 -6.33
N ALA A 28 -8.42 5.46 -7.55
CA ALA A 28 -7.29 4.57 -7.83
C ALA A 28 -6.02 5.06 -7.14
N GLU A 29 -5.74 6.37 -7.17
CA GLU A 29 -4.60 6.95 -6.46
C GLU A 29 -4.72 6.82 -4.94
N GLU A 30 -5.90 7.10 -4.36
CA GLU A 30 -6.13 6.93 -2.91
C GLU A 30 -5.98 5.45 -2.49
N ALA A 31 -6.47 4.52 -3.30
CA ALA A 31 -6.31 3.08 -3.07
C ALA A 31 -4.84 2.64 -3.17
N LYS A 32 -4.07 3.17 -4.13
CA LYS A 32 -2.63 2.90 -4.26
C LYS A 32 -1.86 3.39 -3.04
N GLU A 33 -2.09 4.63 -2.60
CA GLU A 33 -1.40 5.20 -1.44
C GLU A 33 -1.69 4.38 -0.18
N THR A 34 -2.96 4.02 0.03
CA THR A 34 -3.38 3.14 1.12
C THR A 34 -2.71 1.77 1.05
N ALA A 35 -2.67 1.16 -0.15
CA ALA A 35 -2.04 -0.15 -0.35
C ALA A 35 -0.53 -0.11 -0.07
N ILE A 36 0.16 0.96 -0.49
CA ILE A 36 1.59 1.15 -0.21
C ILE A 36 1.83 1.28 1.30
N ALA A 37 1.03 2.10 1.99
CA ALA A 37 1.17 2.31 3.43
C ALA A 37 0.96 0.99 4.21
N VAL A 38 -0.12 0.27 3.91
CA VAL A 38 -0.41 -1.04 4.53
C VAL A 38 0.68 -2.05 4.21
N GLY A 39 1.12 -2.11 2.95
CA GLY A 39 2.19 -3.01 2.51
C GLY A 39 3.51 -2.77 3.26
N ALA A 40 3.88 -1.50 3.45
CA ALA A 40 5.09 -1.13 4.18
C ALA A 40 5.03 -1.56 5.66
N VAL A 41 3.89 -1.37 6.33
CA VAL A 41 3.68 -1.79 7.72
C VAL A 41 3.78 -3.31 7.85
N VAL A 42 3.13 -4.05 6.96
CA VAL A 42 3.18 -5.53 6.95
C VAL A 42 4.61 -6.02 6.72
N ALA A 43 5.32 -5.45 5.75
CA ALA A 43 6.71 -5.82 5.47
C ALA A 43 7.63 -5.57 6.68
N ALA A 44 7.51 -4.41 7.34
CA ALA A 44 8.28 -4.10 8.54
C ALA A 44 7.97 -5.08 9.69
N ALA A 45 6.69 -5.42 9.90
CA ALA A 45 6.29 -6.39 10.91
C ALA A 45 6.88 -7.78 10.65
N VAL A 46 6.89 -8.23 9.39
CA VAL A 46 7.51 -9.51 9.00
C VAL A 46 9.01 -9.49 9.27
N LEU A 47 9.72 -8.44 8.87
CA LEU A 47 11.16 -8.31 9.11
C LEU A 47 11.48 -8.33 10.61
N LEU A 48 10.72 -7.59 11.42
CA LEU A 48 10.85 -7.63 12.88
C LEU A 48 10.59 -9.02 13.45
N GLY A 49 9.54 -9.70 12.99
CA GLY A 49 9.22 -11.06 13.41
C GLY A 49 10.37 -12.04 13.13
N VAL A 50 10.89 -12.03 11.90
CA VAL A 50 12.04 -12.86 11.50
C VAL A 50 13.28 -12.52 12.33
N PHE A 51 13.59 -11.25 12.52
CA PHE A 51 14.75 -10.81 13.31
C PHE A 51 14.66 -11.26 14.76
N LEU A 52 13.53 -11.03 15.43
CA LEU A 52 13.33 -11.42 16.82
C LEU A 52 13.42 -12.93 17.01
N PHE A 53 12.82 -13.69 16.08
CA PHE A 53 12.90 -15.14 16.08
C PHE A 53 14.34 -15.64 15.93
N GLY A 54 15.08 -15.08 14.96
CA GLY A 54 16.51 -15.37 14.77
C GLY A 54 17.36 -14.99 15.99
N ARG A 55 17.15 -13.79 16.56
CA ARG A 55 17.88 -13.30 17.72
C ARG A 55 17.68 -14.17 18.96
N SER A 56 16.45 -14.63 19.20
CA SER A 56 16.14 -15.51 20.33
C SER A 56 16.90 -16.84 20.23
N ARG A 57 16.99 -17.41 19.02
CA ARG A 57 17.71 -18.66 18.74
C ARG A 57 19.22 -18.49 18.79
N GLY A 58 19.74 -17.38 18.27
CA GLY A 58 21.16 -17.05 18.32
C GLY A 58 21.68 -16.93 19.74
N ARG A 59 20.96 -16.21 20.63
CA ARG A 59 21.32 -16.11 22.05
C ARG A 59 21.39 -17.46 22.75
N LYS A 60 20.47 -18.38 22.45
CA LYS A 60 20.44 -19.73 23.05
C LYS A 60 21.59 -20.62 22.58
N LYS A 61 22.21 -20.32 21.44
CA LYS A 61 23.27 -21.12 20.82
C LYS A 61 24.65 -20.46 20.88
N THR A 62 24.83 -19.43 21.71
CA THR A 62 26.11 -18.75 21.85
C THR A 62 27.13 -19.70 22.50
N THR A 63 28.23 -19.96 21.78
CA THR A 63 29.41 -20.61 22.35
C THR A 63 30.21 -19.59 23.15
N ILE A 64 30.38 -19.84 24.45
CA ILE A 64 31.28 -19.04 25.29
C ILE A 64 32.70 -19.55 25.04
N VAL A 65 33.58 -18.67 24.55
CA VAL A 65 35.01 -18.98 24.38
C VAL A 65 35.77 -18.22 25.44
N GLU A 66 36.34 -18.94 26.40
CA GLU A 66 37.25 -18.36 27.38
C GLU A 66 38.60 -18.10 26.70
N VAL A 67 38.95 -16.82 26.56
CA VAL A 67 40.25 -16.42 26.01
C VAL A 67 41.29 -16.61 27.10
N ARG A 68 42.01 -17.74 27.07
CA ARG A 68 43.15 -17.98 27.95
C ARG A 68 44.36 -17.23 27.41
N ARG A 69 44.78 -16.19 28.13
CA ARG A 69 46.07 -15.52 27.87
C ARG A 69 47.18 -16.38 28.47
N PHE A 70 48.08 -16.86 27.62
CA PHE A 70 49.35 -17.49 28.04
C PHE A 70 50.39 -16.42 28.34
#